data_AF-T0SUA2-F1
#
_entry.id   AF-T0SUA2-F1
#
_cell.length_a   1.000
_cell.length_b   1.000
_cell.length_c   1.000
_cell.angle_alpha   90.00
_cell.angle_beta   90.00
_cell.angle_gamma   90.00
#
_symmetry.space_group_name_H-M   'P 1'
#
loop_
_entity.id
_entity.type
_entity.pdbx_description
1 polymer ?
#
loop_
_entity_poly.entity_id
_entity_poly.type
_entity_poly.pdbx_seq_one_letter_code
_entity_poly.pdbx_strand_id
1 'polypeptide(L)'
;MLSYEFYKVLHVFCIVLFVGSMGAQFFSDSSKKSLKIISGVTSFLIFVGGMGLLARLGIKHGAGWPMWVWVKVVMWILVSALGPILAKRLKGNRALGYYGILVLIFVAIYSAVTKLA
;
A
#
# COMPACT_ATOMS: atom_id res chain seq x y z
N MET A 1 23.91 -6.64 4.19
CA MET A 1 22.77 -5.69 4.21
C MET A 1 22.24 -5.53 2.78
N LEU A 2 20.93 -5.62 2.53
CA LEU A 2 20.35 -5.54 1.17
C LEU A 2 20.45 -4.12 0.57
N SER A 3 20.63 -3.99 -0.75
CA SER A 3 20.82 -2.70 -1.42
C SER A 3 19.55 -1.84 -1.43
N TYR A 4 19.70 -0.52 -1.65
CA TYR A 4 18.56 0.38 -1.86
C TYR A 4 17.69 -0.09 -3.04
N GLU A 5 18.32 -0.48 -4.15
CA GLU A 5 17.64 -0.99 -5.34
C GLU A 5 16.80 -2.24 -5.04
N PHE A 6 17.32 -3.15 -4.20
CA PHE A 6 16.55 -4.33 -3.78
C PHE A 6 15.25 -3.94 -3.08
N TYR A 7 15.30 -3.03 -2.11
CA TYR A 7 14.09 -2.56 -1.42
C TYR A 7 13.14 -1.82 -2.36
N LYS A 8 13.68 -1.06 -3.32
CA LYS A 8 12.88 -0.32 -4.31
C LYS A 8 12.12 -1.28 -5.22
N VAL A 9 12.80 -2.30 -5.75
CA VAL A 9 12.18 -3.35 -6.58
C VAL A 9 11.14 -4.11 -5.77
N LEU A 10 11.48 -4.57 -4.56
CA LEU A 10 10.56 -5.29 -3.68
C LEU A 10 9.30 -4.46 -3.39
N HIS A 11 9.46 -3.20 -3.00
CA HIS A 11 8.35 -2.32 -2.63
C HIS A 11 7.40 -2.10 -3.81
N VAL A 12 7.94 -1.73 -4.99
CA VAL A 12 7.13 -1.49 -6.19
C VAL A 12 6.45 -2.76 -6.68
N PHE A 13 7.18 -3.89 -6.73
CA PHE A 13 6.62 -5.17 -7.13
C PHE A 13 5.46 -5.60 -6.22
N CYS A 14 5.62 -5.48 -4.90
CA CYS A 14 4.53 -5.78 -3.98
C CYS A 14 3.34 -4.84 -4.17
N ILE A 15 3.53 -3.54 -4.48
CA ILE A 15 2.41 -2.61 -4.81
C ILE A 15 1.61 -3.12 -6.01
N VAL A 16 2.29 -3.56 -7.08
CA VAL A 16 1.62 -4.11 -8.27
C VAL A 16 0.79 -5.35 -7.90
N LEU A 17 1.36 -6.28 -7.14
CA LEU A 17 0.64 -7.47 -6.67
C LEU A 17 -0.54 -7.12 -5.75
N PHE A 18 -0.37 -6.13 -4.86
CA PHE A 18 -1.42 -5.66 -3.97
C PHE A 18 -2.59 -5.07 -4.76
N VAL A 19 -2.33 -4.12 -5.67
CA VAL A 19 -3.38 -3.49 -6.48
C VAL A 19 -4.09 -4.51 -7.38
N GLY A 20 -3.34 -5.40 -8.04
CA GLY A 20 -3.91 -6.44 -8.89
C GLY A 20 -4.78 -7.44 -8.10
N SER A 21 -4.27 -7.92 -6.96
CA SER A 21 -5.05 -8.82 -6.10
C SER A 21 -6.24 -8.13 -5.45
N MET A 22 -6.17 -6.84 -5.14
CA MET A 22 -7.29 -6.08 -4.59
C MET A 22 -8.36 -5.83 -5.66
N GLY A 23 -7.99 -5.40 -6.87
CA GLY A 23 -8.92 -5.26 -7.98
C GLY A 23 -9.68 -6.56 -8.27
N ALA A 24 -8.97 -7.69 -8.32
CA ALA A 24 -9.59 -9.00 -8.46
C ALA A 24 -10.59 -9.31 -7.33
N GLN A 25 -10.34 -8.91 -6.09
CA GLN A 25 -11.27 -9.12 -4.97
C GLN A 25 -12.52 -8.25 -5.05
N PHE A 26 -12.43 -7.05 -5.63
CA PHE A 26 -13.57 -6.14 -5.80
C PHE A 26 -14.47 -6.52 -6.98
N PHE A 27 -13.91 -7.08 -8.06
CA PHE A 27 -14.66 -7.32 -9.29
C PHE A 27 -14.94 -8.80 -9.59
N SER A 28 -14.35 -9.75 -8.86
CA SER A 28 -14.72 -11.16 -8.99
C SER A 28 -15.97 -11.50 -8.18
N ASP A 29 -16.84 -12.36 -8.73
CA ASP A 29 -18.01 -12.88 -8.03
C ASP A 29 -17.63 -13.78 -6.84
N SER A 30 -16.50 -14.48 -6.95
CA SER A 30 -15.95 -15.32 -5.87
C SER A 30 -14.49 -14.93 -5.58
N SER A 31 -14.32 -14.15 -4.52
CA SER A 31 -12.99 -13.79 -4.01
C SER A 31 -12.27 -15.03 -3.45
N LYS A 32 -11.33 -15.57 -4.23
CA LYS A 32 -10.50 -16.73 -3.86
C LYS A 32 -9.67 -16.42 -2.62
N LYS A 33 -9.50 -17.42 -1.74
CA LYS A 33 -8.67 -17.31 -0.51
C LYS A 33 -7.23 -16.88 -0.83
N SER A 34 -6.68 -17.34 -1.95
CA SER A 34 -5.34 -16.95 -2.42
C SER A 34 -5.20 -15.44 -2.64
N LEU A 35 -6.20 -14.76 -3.19
CA LEU A 35 -6.16 -13.31 -3.44
C LEU A 35 -6.15 -12.51 -2.12
N LYS A 36 -6.90 -12.97 -1.11
CA LYS A 36 -6.89 -12.39 0.23
C LYS A 36 -5.53 -12.55 0.91
N ILE A 37 -4.91 -13.71 0.76
CA ILE A 37 -3.56 -13.97 1.29
C ILE A 37 -2.53 -13.10 0.56
N ILE A 38 -2.57 -13.05 -0.78
CA ILE A 38 -1.64 -12.25 -1.59
C ILE A 38 -1.75 -10.77 -1.20
N SER A 39 -2.96 -10.21 -1.14
CA SER A 39 -3.15 -8.81 -0.74
C SER A 39 -2.68 -8.52 0.69
N GLY A 40 -2.93 -9.41 1.65
CA GLY A 40 -2.44 -9.23 3.02
C GLY A 40 -0.91 -9.34 3.15
N VAL A 41 -0.30 -10.33 2.50
CA VAL A 41 1.16 -10.52 2.53
C VAL A 41 1.87 -9.37 1.80
N THR A 42 1.37 -9.00 0.63
CA THR A 42 1.95 -7.90 -0.14
C THR A 42 1.78 -6.57 0.60
N SER A 43 0.67 -6.32 1.29
CA SER A 43 0.52 -5.09 2.07
C SER A 43 1.53 -4.96 3.21
N PHE A 44 1.83 -6.07 3.87
CA PHE A 44 2.89 -6.15 4.87
C PHE A 44 4.28 -5.94 4.25
N LEU A 45 4.58 -6.61 3.13
CA LEU A 45 5.87 -6.46 2.45
C LEU A 45 6.08 -5.05 1.88
N ILE A 46 5.02 -4.36 1.48
CA ILE A 46 5.10 -2.95 1.07
C ILE A 46 5.52 -2.09 2.26
N PHE A 47 4.93 -2.32 3.44
CA PHE A 47 5.34 -1.60 4.65
C PHE A 47 6.81 -1.87 5.00
N VAL A 48 7.24 -3.14 5.02
CA VAL A 48 8.63 -3.52 5.29
C VAL A 48 9.60 -2.94 4.24
N GLY A 49 9.26 -3.03 2.96
CA GLY A 49 10.05 -2.45 1.87
C GLY A 49 10.16 -0.93 1.97
N GLY A 50 9.08 -0.26 2.39
CA GLY A 50 9.06 1.19 2.61
C GLY A 50 9.96 1.61 3.76
N MET A 51 9.91 0.89 4.89
CA MET A 51 10.81 1.13 6.02
C MET A 51 12.27 0.84 5.68
N GLY A 52 12.53 -0.22 4.91
CA GLY A 52 13.85 -0.53 4.39
C GLY A 52 14.42 0.59 3.50
N LEU A 53 13.58 1.19 2.65
CA LEU A 53 13.97 2.36 1.84
C LEU A 53 14.31 3.57 2.71
N LEU A 54 13.51 3.87 3.74
CA LEU A 54 13.78 4.98 4.67
C LEU A 54 15.10 4.79 5.41
N ALA A 55 15.37 3.57 5.89
CA ALA A 55 16.63 3.24 6.54
C ALA A 55 17.83 3.44 5.60
N ARG A 56 17.69 3.14 4.30
CA ARG A 56 18.73 3.38 3.29
C ARG A 56 18.92 4.84 2.92
N LEU A 57 17.89 5.67 3.11
CA LEU A 57 17.98 7.13 2.96
C LEU A 57 18.56 7.82 4.22
N GLY A 58 18.90 7.06 5.27
CA GLY A 58 19.41 7.61 6.53
C GLY A 58 18.35 8.28 7.40
N ILE A 59 17.06 8.12 7.06
CA ILE A 59 15.95 8.67 7.84
C ILE A 59 15.73 7.75 9.05
N LYS A 60 16.11 8.25 10.24
CA LYS A 60 15.92 7.52 11.50
C LYS A 60 14.45 7.43 11.88
N HIS A 61 14.05 6.31 12.48
CA HIS A 61 12.71 6.06 13.03
C HIS A 61 12.36 7.08 14.13
N GLY A 62 11.15 7.65 14.12
CA GLY A 62 10.63 8.49 15.21
C GLY A 62 10.41 9.96 14.86
N ALA A 63 10.67 10.85 15.83
CA ALA A 63 10.32 12.28 15.80
C ALA A 63 11.02 13.13 14.71
N GLY A 64 11.90 12.54 13.90
CA GLY A 64 12.60 13.20 12.78
C GLY A 64 12.04 12.87 11.40
N TRP A 65 10.88 12.21 11.30
CA TRP A 65 10.26 11.90 10.02
C TRP A 65 9.71 13.16 9.34
N PRO A 66 10.14 13.45 8.11
CA PRO A 66 9.48 14.46 7.28
C PRO A 66 7.98 14.17 7.14
N MET A 67 7.17 15.20 6.90
CA MET A 67 5.71 15.05 6.85
C MET A 67 5.27 14.04 5.79
N TRP A 68 5.94 14.01 4.62
CA TRP A 68 5.63 13.04 3.57
C TRP A 68 5.75 11.57 4.02
N VAL A 69 6.67 11.27 4.95
CA VAL A 69 6.83 9.91 5.50
C VAL A 69 5.62 9.55 6.34
N TRP A 70 5.19 10.46 7.23
CA TRP A 70 3.98 10.28 8.03
C TRP A 70 2.75 10.07 7.17
N VAL A 71 2.54 10.95 6.18
CA VAL A 71 1.41 10.84 5.25
C VAL A 71 1.45 9.50 4.54
N LYS A 72 2.61 9.07 4.03
CA LYS A 72 2.73 7.80 3.31
C LYS A 72 2.40 6.60 4.21
N VAL A 73 2.90 6.58 5.44
CA VAL A 73 2.63 5.50 6.40
C VAL A 73 1.16 5.44 6.79
N VAL A 74 0.55 6.59 7.12
CA VAL A 74 -0.87 6.67 7.48
C VAL A 74 -1.75 6.22 6.31
N MET A 75 -1.49 6.72 5.11
CA MET A 75 -2.23 6.32 3.90
C MET A 75 -2.08 4.83 3.61
N TRP A 76 -0.89 4.27 3.84
CA TRP A 76 -0.65 2.84 3.63
C TRP A 76 -1.43 1.98 4.62
N ILE A 77 -1.47 2.37 5.89
CA ILE A 77 -2.26 1.68 6.92
C ILE A 77 -3.76 1.75 6.57
N LEU A 78 -4.24 2.92 6.15
CA LEU A 78 -5.62 3.10 5.71
C LEU A 78 -5.96 2.18 4.52
N VAL A 79 -5.10 2.13 3.49
CA VAL A 79 -5.30 1.25 2.33
C VAL A 79 -5.29 -0.23 2.73
N SER A 80 -4.35 -0.65 3.56
CA SER A 80 -4.21 -2.04 4.01
C SER A 80 -5.40 -2.50 4.86
N ALA A 81 -5.95 -1.63 5.72
CA ALA A 81 -7.10 -1.93 6.55
C ALA A 81 -8.43 -1.80 5.81
N LEU A 82 -8.65 -0.67 5.12
CA LEU A 82 -9.90 -0.38 4.43
C LEU A 82 -10.10 -1.30 3.22
N GLY A 83 -9.04 -1.71 2.53
CA GLY A 83 -9.13 -2.57 1.35
C GLY A 83 -9.97 -3.83 1.57
N PRO A 84 -9.55 -4.73 2.46
CA PRO A 84 -10.30 -5.94 2.80
C PRO A 84 -11.68 -5.67 3.38
N ILE A 85 -11.84 -4.60 4.18
CA ILE A 85 -13.12 -4.23 4.80
C ILE A 85 -14.13 -3.83 3.72
N LEU A 86 -13.74 -2.92 2.83
CA LEU A 86 -14.57 -2.43 1.74
C LEU A 86 -14.90 -3.54 0.74
N ALA A 87 -13.93 -4.39 0.40
CA ALA A 87 -14.15 -5.56 -0.47
C ALA A 87 -15.18 -6.54 0.12
N LYS A 88 -15.25 -6.66 1.45
CA LYS A 88 -16.20 -7.55 2.13
C LYS A 88 -17.58 -6.90 2.33
N ARG A 89 -17.63 -5.60 2.66
CA ARG A 89 -18.86 -4.93 3.09
C ARG A 89 -19.64 -4.26 1.97
N LEU A 90 -18.99 -3.77 0.92
CA LEU A 90 -19.69 -3.14 -0.21
C LEU A 90 -20.17 -4.24 -1.17
N LYS A 91 -21.47 -4.54 -1.15
CA LYS A 91 -22.09 -5.49 -2.09
C LYS A 91 -22.71 -4.82 -3.32
N GLY A 92 -23.28 -3.61 -3.17
CA GLY A 92 -23.90 -2.85 -4.27
C GLY A 92 -22.92 -1.97 -5.06
N ASN A 93 -22.04 -1.24 -4.36
CA ASN A 93 -21.16 -0.23 -4.98
C ASN A 93 -19.67 -0.60 -4.85
N ARG A 94 -19.30 -1.82 -5.28
CA ARG A 94 -17.92 -2.31 -5.21
C ARG A 94 -16.92 -1.40 -5.92
N ALA A 95 -17.30 -0.85 -7.08
CA ALA A 95 -16.47 0.08 -7.83
C ALA A 95 -16.08 1.33 -7.01
N LEU A 96 -17.00 1.87 -6.22
CA LEU A 96 -16.76 3.06 -5.41
C LEU A 96 -15.72 2.79 -4.32
N GLY A 97 -15.79 1.62 -3.67
CA GLY A 97 -14.78 1.18 -2.71
C GLY A 97 -13.40 1.02 -3.34
N TYR A 98 -13.34 0.42 -4.53
CA TYR A 98 -12.09 0.27 -5.27
C TYR A 98 -11.49 1.61 -5.69
N TYR A 99 -12.28 2.53 -6.24
CA TYR A 99 -11.82 3.88 -6.60
C TYR A 99 -11.37 4.68 -5.37
N GLY A 100 -12.05 4.53 -4.23
CA GLY A 100 -11.60 5.12 -2.97
C GLY A 100 -10.19 4.66 -2.57
N ILE A 101 -9.89 3.36 -2.73
CA ILE A 101 -8.54 2.83 -2.49
C ILE A 101 -7.53 3.41 -3.47
N LEU A 102 -7.88 3.51 -4.76
CA LEU A 102 -6.98 4.10 -5.76
C LEU A 102 -6.66 5.56 -5.47
N VAL A 103 -7.64 6.33 -4.98
CA VAL A 103 -7.41 7.73 -4.56
C VAL A 103 -6.44 7.79 -3.38
N LEU A 104 -6.59 6.92 -2.37
CA LEU A 104 -5.65 6.87 -1.25
C LEU A 104 -4.23 6.49 -1.69
N ILE A 105 -4.10 5.52 -2.61
CA ILE A 105 -2.81 5.15 -3.21
C ILE A 105 -2.22 6.33 -3.98
N PHE A 106 -3.02 7.04 -4.78
CA PHE A 106 -2.58 8.22 -5.51
C PHE A 106 -2.07 9.31 -4.57
N VAL A 107 -2.78 9.61 -3.47
CA VAL A 107 -2.33 10.57 -2.46
C VAL A 107 -1.00 10.14 -1.84
N ALA A 108 -0.82 8.85 -1.54
CA ALA A 108 0.43 8.32 -1.01
C ALA A 108 1.61 8.40 -2.01
N ILE A 109 1.34 8.23 -3.31
CA ILE A 109 2.34 8.39 -4.37
C ILE A 109 2.69 9.87 -4.52
N TYR A 110 1.68 10.73 -4.61
CA TYR A 110 1.84 12.17 -4.77
C TYR A 110 2.69 12.75 -3.62
N SER A 111 2.36 12.41 -2.36
CA SER A 111 3.12 12.89 -1.21
C SER A 111 4.58 12.47 -1.24
N ALA A 112 4.87 11.24 -1.70
CA ALA A 112 6.23 10.73 -1.82
C ALA A 112 7.02 11.41 -2.96
N VAL A 113 6.37 11.69 -4.09
CA VAL A 113 6.99 12.32 -5.26
C VAL A 113 7.27 13.80 -5.01
N THR A 114 6.30 14.53 -4.46
CA THR A 114 6.46 15.96 -4.19
C THR A 114 7.25 16.23 -2.92
N LYS A 115 7.53 15.20 -2.12
CA LYS A 115 8.13 15.31 -0.77
C LYS A 115 7.40 16.38 0.03
N LEU A 116 6.07 16.25 0.11
CA LEU A 116 5.20 17.19 0.81
C LEU A 116 5.84 17.52 2.18
N ALA A 117 6.20 18.80 2.35
CA ALA A 117 7.22 19.33 3.27
C ALA A 117 7.21 18.71 4.67
#